data_AF-A0A831P0W0-F1
#
_entry.id   AF-A0A831P0W0-F1
#
_cell.length_a   1.000
_cell.length_b   1.000
_cell.length_c   1.000
_cell.angle_alpha   90.00
_cell.angle_beta   90.00
_cell.angle_gamma   90.00
#
_symmetry.space_group_name_H-M   'P 1'
#
loop_
_entity.id
_entity.type
_entity.pdbx_description
1 polymer ?
#
loop_
_entity_poly.entity_id
_entity_poly.type
_entity_poly.pdbx_seq_one_letter_code
_entity_poly.pdbx_strand_id
1 'polypeptide(L)'
;MFWNDVEREKGIYDFSELDTIIRALQYGDRAILLTIMPYANWDQDICHGDEYYSTLPTPKGEVRVKVGKPCNMTAYLKFLEAVVERYDGDGFEDLEGLRYGIKYWEIMNEPAIQGQNEFNLRFFAGSPREYLEILKESYKTIKKADPEAKVLMAGMASMEPRFVEFWDEIMDEAKDYFDIANVHSITTSGEREDLYLIKFKEFLGKHGINKEIWITEVQYGDLFNPPENIKEVEKSLVRSTVFALANGAEKVFHIGNWYEFWKSDSTQRVYETLVDELDYFNKVEIIKQKYKRTREGVRTEVGQFKFTIGDRVVYVLWGKAKLPKEIKGKVEVVDIYGDRKVMNSTEISLSDEPVYIHPKY
;
A
#
# COMPACT_ATOMS: atom_id res chain seq x y z
N MET A 1 4.51 3.41 -13.01
CA MET A 1 4.78 3.79 -14.42
C MET A 1 5.94 4.76 -14.45
N PHE A 2 6.86 4.64 -15.41
CA PHE A 2 7.90 5.62 -15.66
C PHE A 2 7.45 6.64 -16.70
N TRP A 3 7.85 7.91 -16.52
CA TRP A 3 7.69 8.95 -17.55
C TRP A 3 8.26 8.49 -18.90
N ASN A 4 9.40 7.79 -18.89
CA ASN A 4 10.03 7.20 -20.07
C ASN A 4 9.14 6.21 -20.83
N ASP A 5 8.16 5.58 -20.17
CA ASP A 5 7.30 4.60 -20.82
C ASP A 5 6.35 5.27 -21.82
N VAL A 6 5.99 6.54 -21.56
CA VAL A 6 5.03 7.33 -22.34
C VAL A 6 5.71 8.39 -23.20
N GLU A 7 6.74 9.08 -22.70
CA GLU A 7 7.46 10.13 -23.43
C GLU A 7 8.92 9.74 -23.63
N ARG A 8 9.17 8.79 -24.55
CA ARG A 8 10.53 8.32 -24.90
C ARG A 8 11.38 9.38 -25.60
N GLU A 9 10.71 10.28 -26.31
CA GLU A 9 11.29 11.44 -26.97
C GLU A 9 10.51 12.68 -26.57
N LYS A 10 11.23 13.78 -26.32
CA LYS A 10 10.63 15.03 -25.84
C LYS A 10 9.49 15.51 -26.75
N GLY A 11 8.30 15.66 -26.17
CA GLY A 11 7.08 16.14 -26.83
C GLY A 11 6.33 15.08 -27.63
N ILE A 12 6.74 13.81 -27.61
CA ILE A 12 6.08 12.71 -28.31
C ILE A 12 5.54 11.72 -27.29
N TYR A 13 4.22 11.74 -27.10
CA TYR A 13 3.51 10.84 -26.18
C TYR A 13 2.99 9.58 -26.89
N ASP A 14 3.31 8.41 -26.33
CA ASP A 14 2.74 7.13 -26.69
C ASP A 14 2.09 6.48 -25.46
N PHE A 15 0.77 6.58 -25.36
CA PHE A 15 0.01 6.01 -24.27
C PHE A 15 -0.44 4.56 -24.53
N SER A 16 -0.13 3.97 -25.69
CA SER A 16 -0.75 2.72 -26.16
C SER A 16 -0.64 1.56 -25.16
N GLU A 17 0.53 1.42 -24.53
CA GLU A 17 0.76 0.37 -23.54
C GLU A 17 -0.02 0.63 -22.24
N LEU A 18 0.02 1.86 -21.74
CA LEU A 18 -0.69 2.25 -20.53
C LEU A 18 -2.20 2.15 -20.72
N ASP A 19 -2.73 2.63 -21.85
CA ASP A 19 -4.13 2.50 -22.22
C ASP A 19 -4.59 1.05 -22.19
N THR A 20 -3.77 0.14 -22.73
CA THR A 20 -4.06 -1.30 -22.74
C THR A 20 -4.16 -1.85 -21.32
N ILE A 21 -3.23 -1.46 -20.44
CA ILE A 21 -3.21 -1.88 -19.03
C ILE A 21 -4.43 -1.31 -18.29
N ILE A 22 -4.71 -0.01 -18.44
CA ILE A 22 -5.84 0.66 -17.77
C ILE A 22 -7.17 0.03 -18.22
N ARG A 23 -7.39 -0.19 -19.52
CA ARG A 23 -8.59 -0.89 -20.01
C ARG A 23 -8.73 -2.28 -19.42
N ALA A 24 -7.64 -3.06 -19.38
CA ALA A 24 -7.67 -4.41 -18.85
C ALA A 24 -8.01 -4.45 -17.36
N LEU A 25 -7.42 -3.55 -16.56
CA LEU A 25 -7.71 -3.44 -15.13
C LEU A 25 -9.15 -2.99 -14.88
N GLN A 26 -9.64 -2.02 -15.66
CA GLN A 26 -11.00 -1.51 -15.51
C GLN A 26 -12.07 -2.47 -16.00
N TYR A 27 -11.78 -3.31 -16.99
CA TYR A 27 -12.69 -4.39 -17.39
C TYR A 27 -12.92 -5.38 -16.24
N GLY A 28 -11.94 -5.54 -15.35
CA GLY A 28 -12.05 -6.32 -14.12
C GLY A 28 -12.61 -5.56 -12.92
N ASP A 29 -13.22 -4.38 -13.10
CA ASP A 29 -13.80 -3.53 -12.05
C ASP A 29 -12.82 -3.14 -10.92
N ARG A 30 -11.52 -3.01 -11.26
CA ARG A 30 -10.46 -2.65 -10.30
C ARG A 30 -10.25 -1.15 -10.21
N ALA A 31 -10.38 -0.57 -9.02
CA ALA A 31 -9.89 0.78 -8.75
C ALA A 31 -8.35 0.82 -8.84
N ILE A 32 -7.80 1.93 -9.33
CA ILE A 32 -6.37 2.05 -9.64
C ILE A 32 -5.75 3.15 -8.79
N LEU A 33 -4.67 2.80 -8.09
CA LEU A 33 -3.65 3.73 -7.62
C LEU A 33 -2.51 3.70 -8.63
N LEU A 34 -2.16 4.84 -9.22
CA LEU A 34 -1.05 4.91 -10.18
C LEU A 34 0.15 5.62 -9.58
N THR A 35 1.27 4.90 -9.43
CA THR A 35 2.55 5.47 -9.01
C THR A 35 3.29 6.06 -10.21
N ILE A 36 3.61 7.35 -10.13
CA ILE A 36 4.34 8.13 -11.15
C ILE A 36 5.82 8.18 -10.77
N MET A 37 6.67 7.58 -11.61
CA MET A 37 8.12 7.73 -11.53
C MET A 37 8.57 8.81 -12.54
N PRO A 38 9.15 9.93 -12.10
CA PRO A 38 9.38 11.12 -12.91
C PRO A 38 10.65 11.01 -13.78
N TYR A 39 10.90 9.85 -14.37
CA TYR A 39 12.16 9.55 -15.05
C TYR A 39 11.92 9.32 -16.54
N ALA A 40 12.46 10.19 -17.38
CA ALA A 40 12.59 10.01 -18.83
C ALA A 40 14.07 10.10 -19.20
N ASN A 41 14.61 9.12 -19.94
CA ASN A 41 16.05 9.06 -20.21
C ASN A 41 16.55 10.31 -20.94
N TRP A 42 15.80 10.81 -21.93
CA TRP A 42 16.17 12.02 -22.67
C TRP A 42 16.24 13.28 -21.77
N ASP A 43 15.42 13.35 -20.71
CA ASP A 43 15.45 14.45 -19.75
C ASP A 43 16.63 14.28 -18.80
N GLN A 44 16.79 13.07 -18.25
CA GLN A 44 17.84 12.75 -17.30
C GLN A 44 19.25 12.94 -17.91
N ASP A 45 19.44 12.63 -19.19
CA ASP A 45 20.71 12.79 -19.90
C ASP A 45 21.17 14.25 -20.04
N ILE A 46 20.31 15.23 -19.77
CA ILE A 46 20.65 16.66 -19.84
C ILE A 46 21.60 17.06 -18.70
N CYS A 47 21.42 16.51 -17.50
CA CYS A 47 22.09 16.99 -16.29
C CYS A 47 22.64 15.89 -15.37
N HIS A 48 22.33 14.62 -15.62
CA HIS A 48 22.77 13.50 -14.78
C HIS A 48 23.76 12.61 -15.51
N GLY A 49 24.86 12.25 -14.85
CA GLY A 49 25.84 11.31 -15.38
C GLY A 49 25.43 9.84 -15.18
N ASP A 50 26.34 8.93 -15.50
CA ASP A 50 26.11 7.48 -15.39
C ASP A 50 25.91 7.03 -13.92
N GLU A 51 26.39 7.82 -12.96
CA GLU A 51 26.22 7.59 -11.53
C GLU A 51 24.76 7.66 -11.07
N TYR A 52 23.82 8.08 -11.92
CA TYR A 52 22.37 8.08 -11.64
C TYR A 52 21.65 6.83 -12.13
N TYR A 53 22.30 5.93 -12.88
CA TYR A 53 21.66 4.71 -13.33
C TYR A 53 21.28 3.80 -12.16
N SER A 54 20.09 3.23 -12.26
CA SER A 54 19.60 2.17 -11.39
C SER A 54 18.98 1.08 -12.24
N THR A 55 19.04 -0.15 -11.75
CA THR A 55 18.32 -1.29 -12.30
C THR A 55 17.15 -1.57 -11.37
N LEU A 56 15.94 -1.31 -11.85
CA LEU A 56 14.72 -1.44 -11.06
C LEU A 56 13.94 -2.68 -11.51
N PRO A 57 13.41 -3.49 -10.57
CA PRO A 57 12.51 -4.57 -10.90
C PRO A 57 11.16 -4.02 -11.38
N THR A 58 10.58 -4.68 -12.37
CA THR A 58 9.25 -4.42 -12.91
C THR A 58 8.55 -5.76 -13.15
N PRO A 59 7.21 -5.78 -13.31
CA PRO A 59 6.51 -7.00 -13.72
C PRO A 59 7.00 -7.61 -15.05
N LYS A 60 7.70 -6.83 -15.89
CA LYS A 60 8.23 -7.26 -17.19
C LYS A 60 9.72 -7.63 -17.16
N GLY A 61 10.32 -7.72 -15.98
CA GLY A 61 11.77 -7.93 -15.80
C GLY A 61 12.42 -6.68 -15.23
N GLU A 62 13.61 -6.33 -15.69
CA GLU A 62 14.36 -5.19 -15.15
C GLU A 62 14.37 -4.01 -16.12
N VAL A 63 14.24 -2.79 -15.58
CA VAL A 63 14.44 -1.56 -16.34
C VAL A 63 15.69 -0.84 -15.82
N ARG A 64 16.57 -0.47 -16.75
CA ARG A 64 17.73 0.36 -16.46
C ARG A 64 17.40 1.81 -16.81
N VAL A 65 17.36 2.68 -15.81
CA VAL A 65 16.92 4.07 -15.94
C VAL A 65 17.72 4.97 -15.00
N LYS A 66 17.89 6.25 -15.35
CA LYS A 66 18.44 7.26 -14.43
C LYS A 66 17.34 7.71 -13.47
N VAL A 67 17.65 7.69 -12.17
CA VAL A 67 16.67 7.92 -11.09
C VAL A 67 16.90 9.25 -10.37
N GLY A 68 17.33 10.29 -11.08
CA GLY A 68 17.52 11.63 -10.54
C GLY A 68 16.25 12.46 -10.59
N LYS A 69 16.26 13.62 -9.92
CA LYS A 69 15.22 14.64 -10.10
C LYS A 69 15.13 15.05 -11.58
N PRO A 70 13.95 15.30 -12.16
CA PRO A 70 13.85 15.80 -13.53
C PRO A 70 14.77 17.00 -13.79
N CYS A 71 15.58 16.93 -14.84
CA CYS A 71 16.44 18.04 -15.25
C CYS A 71 15.60 19.22 -15.74
N ASN A 72 14.46 18.92 -16.38
CA ASN A 72 13.46 19.90 -16.77
C ASN A 72 12.13 19.64 -16.06
N MET A 73 11.96 20.23 -14.88
CA MET A 73 10.71 20.17 -14.13
C MET A 73 9.49 20.64 -14.94
N THR A 74 9.64 21.65 -15.82
CA THR A 74 8.51 22.09 -16.66
C THR A 74 8.06 21.02 -17.64
N ALA A 75 8.98 20.24 -18.21
CA ALA A 75 8.63 19.15 -19.11
C ALA A 75 7.98 17.99 -18.36
N TYR A 76 8.51 17.61 -17.20
CA TYR A 76 7.90 16.60 -16.34
C TYR A 76 6.46 16.97 -15.96
N LEU A 77 6.20 18.22 -15.57
CA LEU A 77 4.85 18.64 -15.17
C LEU A 77 3.87 18.68 -16.36
N LYS A 78 4.34 18.97 -17.58
CA LYS A 78 3.50 18.87 -18.79
C LYS A 78 3.12 17.43 -19.09
N PHE A 79 4.06 16.50 -18.95
CA PHE A 79 3.77 15.08 -19.03
C PHE A 79 2.74 14.66 -17.97
N LEU A 80 2.93 15.09 -16.72
CA LEU A 80 2.02 14.75 -15.63
C LEU A 80 0.62 15.31 -15.89
N GLU A 81 0.49 16.55 -16.36
CA GLU A 81 -0.80 17.15 -16.77
C GLU A 81 -1.46 16.30 -17.87
N ALA A 82 -0.72 15.89 -18.90
CA ALA A 82 -1.24 15.04 -19.97
C ALA A 82 -1.66 13.63 -19.52
N VAL A 83 -0.96 13.04 -18.55
CA VAL A 83 -1.35 11.75 -17.96
C VAL A 83 -2.63 11.90 -17.15
N VAL A 84 -2.73 12.93 -16.30
CA VAL A 84 -3.92 13.13 -15.45
C VAL A 84 -5.14 13.38 -16.33
N GLU A 85 -5.05 14.34 -17.27
CA GLU A 85 -6.10 14.66 -18.23
C GLU A 85 -6.61 13.41 -18.96
N ARG A 86 -5.71 12.55 -19.42
CA ARG A 86 -6.09 11.34 -20.15
C ARG A 86 -6.93 10.34 -19.34
N TYR A 87 -6.83 10.37 -18.00
CA TYR A 87 -7.40 9.35 -17.13
C TYR A 87 -8.26 9.91 -15.99
N ASP A 88 -8.57 11.20 -15.93
CA ASP A 88 -9.33 11.77 -14.82
C ASP A 88 -10.82 11.47 -14.90
N GLY A 89 -11.33 11.12 -16.08
CA GLY A 89 -12.71 10.70 -16.31
C GLY A 89 -13.72 11.84 -16.29
N ASP A 90 -13.33 13.08 -16.57
CA ASP A 90 -14.25 14.22 -16.64
C ASP A 90 -14.98 14.36 -18.00
N GLY A 91 -14.59 13.56 -19.00
CA GLY A 91 -15.14 13.51 -20.34
C GLY A 91 -14.45 14.41 -21.37
N PHE A 92 -13.46 15.20 -20.97
CA PHE A 92 -12.59 15.98 -21.85
C PHE A 92 -11.28 15.21 -22.07
N GLU A 93 -10.87 15.07 -23.34
CA GLU A 93 -9.62 14.39 -23.81
C GLU A 93 -9.23 13.04 -23.15
N ASP A 94 -10.18 12.39 -22.47
CA ASP A 94 -10.05 11.09 -21.84
C ASP A 94 -9.69 9.97 -22.83
N LEU A 95 -9.08 8.91 -22.30
CA LEU A 95 -8.98 7.63 -22.98
C LEU A 95 -10.38 7.15 -23.44
N GLU A 96 -10.55 6.95 -24.75
CA GLU A 96 -11.80 6.42 -25.31
C GLU A 96 -12.21 5.10 -24.63
N GLY A 97 -13.37 5.04 -24.00
CA GLY A 97 -13.86 3.83 -23.31
C GLY A 97 -13.29 3.64 -21.90
N LEU A 98 -12.69 4.67 -21.31
CA LEU A 98 -12.44 4.74 -19.86
C LEU A 98 -13.77 4.53 -19.10
N ARG A 99 -13.79 3.57 -18.16
CA ARG A 99 -15.01 3.22 -17.40
C ARG A 99 -15.18 4.08 -16.15
N TYR A 100 -14.07 4.52 -15.56
CA TYR A 100 -14.04 5.44 -14.43
C TYR A 100 -12.68 6.13 -14.34
N GLY A 101 -12.65 7.35 -13.82
CA GLY A 101 -11.42 8.12 -13.63
C GLY A 101 -10.46 7.50 -12.61
N ILE A 102 -9.15 7.67 -12.84
CA ILE A 102 -8.11 7.39 -11.86
C ILE A 102 -8.04 8.57 -10.89
N LYS A 103 -8.49 8.34 -9.66
CA LYS A 103 -8.55 9.38 -8.63
C LYS A 103 -7.43 9.33 -7.59
N TYR A 104 -6.49 8.39 -7.73
CA TYR A 104 -5.41 8.21 -6.77
C TYR A 104 -4.05 8.15 -7.47
N TRP A 105 -3.16 9.06 -7.09
CA TRP A 105 -1.86 9.26 -7.72
C TRP A 105 -0.77 9.24 -6.66
N GLU A 106 0.16 8.31 -6.76
CA GLU A 106 1.33 8.27 -5.87
C GLU A 106 2.55 8.88 -6.57
N ILE A 107 3.23 9.80 -5.89
CA ILE A 107 4.39 10.47 -6.46
C ILE A 107 5.67 9.77 -6.00
N MET A 108 6.29 9.03 -6.92
CA MET A 108 7.48 8.19 -6.73
C MET A 108 7.29 6.99 -5.81
N ASN A 109 8.31 6.14 -5.76
CA ASN A 109 8.43 5.01 -4.84
C ASN A 109 9.69 5.17 -3.99
N GLU A 110 9.56 5.01 -2.67
CA GLU A 110 10.67 4.86 -1.71
C GLU A 110 11.92 5.74 -1.96
N PRO A 111 11.80 7.08 -2.05
CA PRO A 111 12.91 7.97 -2.41
C PRO A 111 14.09 7.96 -1.43
N ALA A 112 13.88 7.41 -0.23
CA ALA A 112 14.91 7.24 0.79
C ALA A 112 15.79 5.98 0.56
N ILE A 113 15.47 5.12 -0.40
CA ILE A 113 16.33 4.00 -0.82
C ILE A 113 17.34 4.49 -1.86
N GLN A 114 18.58 4.69 -1.42
CA GLN A 114 19.64 5.37 -2.17
C GLN A 114 20.86 4.51 -2.55
N GLY A 115 20.73 3.17 -2.68
CA GLY A 115 21.84 2.30 -3.11
C GLY A 115 22.80 1.87 -1.99
N GLN A 116 22.40 1.98 -0.72
CA GLN A 116 23.21 1.60 0.43
C GLN A 116 22.87 0.20 0.99
N ASN A 117 22.09 -0.60 0.27
CA ASN A 117 21.77 -1.97 0.65
C ASN A 117 22.60 -2.99 -0.14
N GLU A 118 22.52 -4.26 0.24
CA GLU A 118 23.26 -5.36 -0.37
C GLU A 118 22.95 -5.57 -1.87
N PHE A 119 21.82 -5.05 -2.35
CA PHE A 119 21.41 -5.10 -3.76
C PHE A 119 21.80 -3.86 -4.56
N ASN A 120 22.41 -2.86 -3.89
CA ASN A 120 22.63 -1.52 -4.46
C ASN A 120 21.35 -0.94 -5.11
N LEU A 121 20.18 -1.34 -4.62
CA LEU A 121 18.88 -0.90 -5.12
C LEU A 121 18.73 0.57 -4.76
N ARG A 122 18.35 1.38 -5.75
CA ARG A 122 18.20 2.82 -5.62
C ARG A 122 16.99 3.29 -6.39
N PHE A 123 15.95 3.70 -5.68
CA PHE A 123 14.76 4.26 -6.32
C PHE A 123 14.89 5.75 -6.64
N PHE A 124 15.79 6.46 -5.94
CA PHE A 124 16.06 7.87 -6.17
C PHE A 124 17.52 8.20 -5.85
N ALA A 125 18.14 8.97 -6.73
CA ALA A 125 19.45 9.56 -6.55
C ALA A 125 19.26 11.08 -6.37
N GLY A 126 18.89 11.49 -5.17
CA GLY A 126 18.64 12.90 -4.85
C GLY A 126 18.40 13.12 -3.36
N SER A 127 18.38 14.38 -2.97
CA SER A 127 18.16 14.81 -1.58
C SER A 127 16.67 14.78 -1.19
N PRO A 128 16.35 14.76 0.12
CA PRO A 128 14.97 15.01 0.60
C PRO A 128 14.34 16.26 -0.02
N ARG A 129 15.10 17.34 -0.15
CA ARG A 129 14.63 18.62 -0.72
C ARG A 129 14.25 18.53 -2.19
N GLU A 130 15.01 17.75 -2.96
CA GLU A 130 14.67 17.51 -4.37
C GLU A 130 13.40 16.69 -4.50
N TYR A 131 13.20 15.67 -3.65
CA TYR A 131 11.93 14.95 -3.60
C TYR A 131 10.76 15.86 -3.18
N LEU A 132 10.94 16.73 -2.17
CA LEU A 132 9.91 17.70 -1.75
C LEU A 132 9.47 18.60 -2.92
N GLU A 133 10.41 19.05 -3.76
CA GLU A 133 10.09 19.86 -4.94
C GLU A 133 9.26 19.07 -5.96
N ILE A 134 9.63 17.81 -6.23
CA ILE A 134 8.87 16.92 -7.12
C ILE A 134 7.45 16.72 -6.56
N LEU A 135 7.32 16.37 -5.28
CA LEU A 135 6.02 16.15 -4.63
C LEU A 135 5.13 17.40 -4.70
N LYS A 136 5.68 18.55 -4.30
CA LYS A 136 4.96 19.83 -4.26
C LYS A 136 4.43 20.25 -5.62
N GLU A 137 5.27 20.21 -6.65
CA GLU A 137 4.85 20.65 -7.98
C GLU A 137 3.96 19.61 -8.67
N SER A 138 4.15 18.32 -8.39
CA SER A 138 3.24 17.25 -8.84
C SER A 138 1.85 17.42 -8.21
N TYR A 139 1.78 17.65 -6.90
CA TYR A 139 0.53 17.88 -6.18
C TYR A 139 -0.26 19.02 -6.81
N LYS A 140 0.35 20.19 -6.99
CA LYS A 140 -0.34 21.34 -7.60
C LYS A 140 -0.81 21.06 -9.02
N THR A 141 -0.01 20.36 -9.81
CA THR A 141 -0.33 20.03 -11.20
C THR A 141 -1.53 19.09 -11.26
N ILE A 142 -1.51 18.01 -10.46
CA ILE A 142 -2.62 17.06 -10.36
C ILE A 142 -3.89 17.76 -9.88
N LYS A 143 -3.82 18.53 -8.78
CA LYS A 143 -5.00 19.22 -8.22
C LYS A 143 -5.58 20.29 -9.14
N LYS A 144 -4.78 20.83 -10.06
CA LYS A 144 -5.22 21.78 -11.08
C LYS A 144 -5.97 21.07 -12.22
N ALA A 145 -5.46 19.92 -12.67
CA ALA A 145 -6.10 19.10 -13.70
C ALA A 145 -7.37 18.44 -13.14
N ASP A 146 -7.26 17.73 -12.03
CA ASP A 146 -8.37 17.06 -11.34
C ASP A 146 -8.45 17.51 -9.86
N PRO A 147 -9.35 18.44 -9.52
CA PRO A 147 -9.57 18.87 -8.14
C PRO A 147 -10.06 17.76 -7.20
N GLU A 148 -10.67 16.69 -7.71
CA GLU A 148 -11.18 15.57 -6.91
C GLU A 148 -10.11 14.51 -6.64
N ALA A 149 -9.02 14.49 -7.42
CA ALA A 149 -7.91 13.58 -7.24
C ALA A 149 -7.30 13.66 -5.83
N LYS A 150 -6.83 12.50 -5.37
CA LYS A 150 -6.07 12.31 -4.14
C LYS A 150 -4.62 11.98 -4.47
N VAL A 151 -3.72 12.72 -3.85
CA VAL A 151 -2.28 12.54 -4.06
C VAL A 151 -1.67 11.87 -2.84
N LEU A 152 -0.94 10.78 -3.06
CA LEU A 152 -0.12 10.11 -2.06
C LEU A 152 1.31 10.64 -2.14
N MET A 153 1.94 10.86 -0.99
CA MET A 153 3.40 10.86 -0.92
C MET A 153 3.93 9.46 -1.26
N ALA A 154 5.16 9.37 -1.78
CA ALA A 154 5.83 8.08 -1.91
C ALA A 154 5.79 7.30 -0.59
N GLY A 155 5.67 5.98 -0.70
CA GLY A 155 5.82 5.11 0.45
C GLY A 155 7.13 5.32 1.20
N MET A 156 7.04 5.52 2.53
CA MET A 156 8.20 5.37 3.39
C MET A 156 8.60 3.90 3.44
N ALA A 157 9.79 3.55 2.94
CA ALA A 157 10.24 2.15 2.83
C ALA A 157 10.17 1.34 4.13
N SER A 158 10.46 1.99 5.26
CA SER A 158 10.22 1.46 6.60
C SER A 158 10.28 2.60 7.64
N MET A 159 10.06 2.27 8.91
CA MET A 159 10.27 3.19 10.04
C MET A 159 11.65 3.04 10.71
N GLU A 160 12.66 2.56 9.97
CA GLU A 160 14.05 2.57 10.43
C GLU A 160 14.63 3.99 10.43
N PRO A 161 15.61 4.28 11.33
CA PRO A 161 16.14 5.64 11.51
C PRO A 161 16.57 6.33 10.22
N ARG A 162 17.31 5.64 9.33
CA ARG A 162 17.79 6.23 8.07
C ARG A 162 16.67 6.73 7.16
N PHE A 163 15.54 6.03 7.14
CA PHE A 163 14.40 6.41 6.32
C PHE A 163 13.63 7.53 7.02
N VAL A 164 13.43 7.42 8.33
CA VAL A 164 12.80 8.49 9.11
C VAL A 164 13.57 9.80 8.97
N GLU A 165 14.91 9.79 9.03
CA GLU A 165 15.77 10.97 8.87
C GLU A 165 15.58 11.67 7.52
N PHE A 166 15.44 10.91 6.42
CA PHE A 166 15.14 11.48 5.09
C PHE A 166 13.83 12.27 5.11
N TRP A 167 12.79 11.72 5.73
CA TRP A 167 11.47 12.34 5.75
C TRP A 167 11.35 13.45 6.80
N ASP A 168 11.98 13.30 7.98
CA ASP A 168 11.96 14.29 9.07
C ASP A 168 12.42 15.68 8.61
N GLU A 169 13.40 15.71 7.69
CA GLU A 169 13.94 16.96 7.13
C GLU A 169 12.89 17.80 6.39
N ILE A 170 11.92 17.15 5.74
CA ILE A 170 10.97 17.79 4.82
C ILE A 170 9.52 17.71 5.26
N MET A 171 9.17 16.86 6.22
CA MET A 171 7.79 16.49 6.51
C MET A 171 6.92 17.67 6.94
N ASP A 172 7.49 18.66 7.64
CA ASP A 172 6.77 19.88 8.05
C ASP A 172 6.32 20.75 6.86
N GLU A 173 7.00 20.66 5.72
CA GLU A 173 6.60 21.32 4.47
C GLU A 173 5.83 20.38 3.55
N ALA A 174 6.25 19.12 3.47
CA ALA A 174 5.63 18.10 2.63
C ALA A 174 4.16 17.85 2.99
N LYS A 175 3.80 18.01 4.26
CA LYS A 175 2.43 17.78 4.76
C LYS A 175 1.36 18.60 4.06
N ASP A 176 1.68 19.69 3.38
CA ASP A 176 0.71 20.48 2.61
C ASP A 176 0.53 19.99 1.17
N TYR A 177 1.30 18.99 0.73
CA TYR A 177 1.38 18.55 -0.67
C TYR A 177 1.14 17.04 -0.87
N PHE A 178 0.40 16.42 0.03
CA PHE A 178 -0.22 15.11 -0.17
C PHE A 178 -1.54 15.05 0.59
N ASP A 179 -2.50 14.26 0.12
CA ASP A 179 -3.77 14.03 0.79
C ASP A 179 -3.73 12.78 1.70
N ILE A 180 -2.93 11.79 1.32
CA ILE A 180 -2.84 10.49 1.97
C ILE A 180 -1.37 10.18 2.30
N ALA A 181 -1.11 9.83 3.56
CA ALA A 181 0.20 9.43 4.05
C ALA A 181 0.45 7.95 3.76
N ASN A 182 1.68 7.59 3.39
CA ASN A 182 1.99 6.25 2.91
C ASN A 182 3.26 5.65 3.54
N VAL A 183 3.19 4.38 3.93
CA VAL A 183 4.31 3.61 4.50
C VAL A 183 4.29 2.18 3.97
N HIS A 184 5.46 1.59 3.83
CA HIS A 184 5.64 0.21 3.39
C HIS A 184 6.07 -0.68 4.55
N SER A 185 5.68 -1.96 4.49
CA SER A 185 6.18 -3.01 5.39
C SER A 185 6.64 -4.20 4.57
N ILE A 186 7.90 -4.12 4.17
CA ILE A 186 8.64 -5.18 3.48
C ILE A 186 9.25 -6.12 4.51
N THR A 187 9.41 -7.41 4.19
CA THR A 187 9.91 -8.47 5.11
C THR A 187 9.18 -8.59 6.45
N THR A 188 7.86 -8.49 6.43
CA THR A 188 6.98 -8.53 7.61
C THR A 188 7.02 -9.90 8.29
N SER A 189 7.21 -9.87 9.61
CA SER A 189 7.18 -11.04 10.50
C SER A 189 6.04 -10.90 11.52
N GLY A 190 5.78 -11.97 12.30
CA GLY A 190 4.83 -11.92 13.43
C GLY A 190 5.26 -10.98 14.58
N GLU A 191 6.47 -10.40 14.53
CA GLU A 191 6.93 -9.37 15.46
C GLU A 191 6.57 -7.93 14.98
N ARG A 192 6.01 -7.78 13.77
CA ARG A 192 5.59 -6.50 13.17
C ARG A 192 4.19 -6.60 12.57
N GLU A 193 3.23 -7.04 13.37
CA GLU A 193 1.83 -7.13 12.94
C GLU A 193 1.18 -5.75 12.73
N ASP A 194 1.75 -4.66 13.25
CA ASP A 194 1.27 -3.32 12.93
C ASP A 194 1.69 -2.81 11.56
N LEU A 195 2.54 -3.51 10.82
CA LEU A 195 3.00 -3.03 9.51
C LEU A 195 3.62 -1.62 9.60
N TYR A 196 4.35 -1.36 10.69
CA TYR A 196 4.88 -0.05 11.10
C TYR A 196 3.85 1.04 11.44
N LEU A 197 2.55 0.79 11.34
CA LEU A 197 1.49 1.78 11.52
C LEU A 197 1.61 2.56 12.83
N ILE A 198 1.95 1.90 13.95
CA ILE A 198 2.03 2.58 15.25
C ILE A 198 3.18 3.60 15.24
N LYS A 199 4.37 3.19 14.80
CA LYS A 199 5.53 4.09 14.68
C LYS A 199 5.27 5.19 13.65
N PHE A 200 4.60 4.87 12.55
CA PHE A 200 4.29 5.84 11.51
C PHE A 200 3.29 6.90 12.01
N LYS A 201 2.26 6.51 12.75
CA LYS A 201 1.33 7.46 13.40
C LYS A 201 2.03 8.36 14.42
N GLU A 202 2.99 7.82 15.19
CA GLU A 202 3.81 8.62 16.11
C GLU A 202 4.64 9.66 15.35
N PHE A 203 5.26 9.26 14.23
CA PHE A 203 6.01 10.15 13.35
C PHE A 203 5.14 11.24 12.71
N LEU A 204 3.99 10.87 12.14
CA LEU A 204 3.01 11.83 11.60
C LEU A 204 2.52 12.80 12.69
N GLY A 205 2.27 12.30 13.90
CA GLY A 205 1.87 13.09 15.05
C GLY A 205 2.93 14.12 15.48
N LYS A 206 4.22 13.77 15.39
CA LYS A 206 5.35 14.71 15.64
C LYS A 206 5.30 15.93 14.71
N HIS A 207 4.84 15.75 13.47
CA HIS A 207 4.70 16.81 12.47
C HIS A 207 3.30 17.45 12.41
N GLY A 208 2.41 17.06 13.33
CA GLY A 208 1.03 17.57 13.41
C GLY A 208 0.13 17.08 12.27
N ILE A 209 0.40 15.90 11.71
CA ILE A 209 -0.32 15.37 10.55
C ILE A 209 -1.42 14.41 11.04
N ASN A 210 -2.66 14.73 10.67
CA ASN A 210 -3.83 13.90 10.90
C ASN A 210 -4.55 13.63 9.57
N LYS A 211 -3.89 12.86 8.71
CA LYS A 211 -4.36 12.49 7.37
C LYS A 211 -4.61 10.98 7.30
N GLU A 212 -5.35 10.58 6.28
CA GLU A 212 -5.58 9.17 5.95
C GLU A 212 -4.24 8.46 5.72
N ILE A 213 -4.15 7.20 6.17
CA ILE A 213 -2.94 6.39 6.06
C ILE A 213 -3.23 5.18 5.18
N TRP A 214 -2.42 5.01 4.14
CA TRP A 214 -2.38 3.79 3.35
C TRP A 214 -1.08 3.05 3.60
N ILE A 215 -1.14 1.73 3.40
CA ILE A 215 0.03 0.86 3.38
C ILE A 215 0.08 0.24 2.00
N THR A 216 0.75 0.89 1.04
CA THR A 216 0.72 0.50 -0.38
C THR A 216 1.64 -0.67 -0.73
N GLU A 217 2.50 -1.10 0.20
CA GLU A 217 3.27 -2.32 0.06
C GLU A 217 3.35 -3.08 1.38
N VAL A 218 2.78 -4.28 1.38
CA VAL A 218 2.96 -5.28 2.43
C VAL A 218 3.52 -6.55 1.82
N GLN A 219 4.67 -6.95 2.33
CA GLN A 219 5.31 -8.22 2.01
C GLN A 219 5.64 -8.94 3.31
N TYR A 220 5.29 -10.21 3.42
CA TYR A 220 5.77 -11.10 4.47
C TYR A 220 7.10 -11.77 4.08
N GLY A 221 7.78 -12.39 5.04
CA GLY A 221 8.92 -13.29 4.77
C GLY A 221 10.12 -12.64 4.06
N ASP A 222 11.06 -13.45 3.58
CA ASP A 222 12.19 -12.95 2.80
C ASP A 222 11.75 -12.52 1.39
N LEU A 223 12.44 -11.53 0.80
CA LEU A 223 12.09 -11.01 -0.53
C LEU A 223 12.46 -12.00 -1.65
N PHE A 224 13.56 -12.73 -1.49
CA PHE A 224 14.16 -13.55 -2.55
C PHE A 224 13.97 -15.05 -2.34
N ASN A 225 13.60 -15.46 -1.12
CA ASN A 225 13.42 -16.85 -0.77
C ASN A 225 11.96 -17.15 -0.41
N PRO A 226 11.43 -18.34 -0.78
CA PRO A 226 10.11 -18.76 -0.34
C PRO A 226 10.07 -18.84 1.19
N PRO A 227 8.90 -18.60 1.82
CA PRO A 227 8.80 -18.72 3.26
C PRO A 227 9.03 -20.17 3.70
N GLU A 228 9.85 -20.35 4.73
CA GLU A 228 10.03 -21.66 5.35
C GLU A 228 8.75 -22.14 6.06
N ASN A 229 7.94 -21.21 6.56
CA ASN A 229 6.71 -21.51 7.30
C ASN A 229 5.52 -20.73 6.73
N ILE A 230 4.89 -21.32 5.72
CA ILE A 230 3.73 -20.72 5.05
C ILE A 230 2.56 -20.45 6.01
N LYS A 231 2.35 -21.32 7.01
CA LYS A 231 1.25 -21.16 7.98
C LYS A 231 1.40 -19.91 8.84
N GLU A 232 2.63 -19.58 9.24
CA GLU A 232 2.89 -18.34 9.98
C GLU A 232 2.69 -17.10 9.10
N VAL A 233 2.97 -17.19 7.80
CA VAL A 233 2.66 -16.11 6.84
C VAL A 233 1.16 -15.94 6.66
N GLU A 234 0.41 -17.02 6.44
CA GLU A 234 -1.05 -17.01 6.30
C GLU A 234 -1.74 -16.41 7.53
N LYS A 235 -1.28 -16.82 8.73
CA LYS A 235 -1.74 -16.24 9.99
C LYS A 235 -1.38 -14.76 10.11
N SER A 236 -0.16 -14.38 9.74
CA SER A 236 0.31 -12.98 9.81
C SER A 236 -0.49 -12.10 8.87
N LEU A 237 -0.84 -12.59 7.66
CA LEU A 237 -1.63 -11.88 6.67
C LEU A 237 -2.96 -11.39 7.24
N VAL A 238 -3.71 -12.29 7.88
CA VAL A 238 -5.00 -11.93 8.50
C VAL A 238 -4.80 -10.99 9.69
N ARG A 239 -3.88 -11.33 10.60
CA ARG A 239 -3.68 -10.57 11.85
C ARG A 239 -3.21 -9.15 11.60
N SER A 240 -2.23 -8.97 10.72
CA SER A 240 -1.65 -7.66 10.45
C SER A 240 -2.62 -6.74 9.70
N THR A 241 -3.36 -7.29 8.72
CA THR A 241 -4.34 -6.53 7.95
C THR A 241 -5.48 -6.07 8.85
N VAL A 242 -6.03 -6.97 9.67
CA VAL A 242 -7.09 -6.62 10.64
C VAL A 242 -6.58 -5.64 11.68
N PHE A 243 -5.35 -5.83 12.18
CA PHE A 243 -4.73 -4.88 13.11
C PHE A 243 -4.61 -3.49 12.49
N ALA A 244 -4.07 -3.39 11.28
CA ALA A 244 -3.83 -2.13 10.60
C ALA A 244 -5.14 -1.36 10.32
N LEU A 245 -6.14 -2.05 9.75
CA LEU A 245 -7.47 -1.47 9.49
C LEU A 245 -8.12 -0.99 10.78
N ALA A 246 -8.11 -1.82 11.83
CA ALA A 246 -8.69 -1.46 13.12
C ALA A 246 -7.98 -0.28 13.82
N ASN A 247 -6.71 -0.04 13.48
CA ASN A 247 -5.89 1.03 14.07
C ASN A 247 -5.75 2.27 13.17
N GLY A 248 -6.52 2.34 12.08
CA GLY A 248 -6.71 3.55 11.28
C GLY A 248 -5.91 3.62 9.99
N ALA A 249 -5.36 2.50 9.49
CA ALA A 249 -5.04 2.40 8.07
C ALA A 249 -6.36 2.25 7.29
N GLU A 250 -6.53 2.99 6.19
CA GLU A 250 -7.73 2.89 5.36
C GLU A 250 -7.59 1.80 4.30
N LYS A 251 -6.39 1.64 3.74
CA LYS A 251 -6.09 0.63 2.72
C LYS A 251 -4.77 -0.06 2.98
N VAL A 252 -4.74 -1.35 2.65
CA VAL A 252 -3.56 -2.22 2.73
C VAL A 252 -3.43 -2.92 1.39
N PHE A 253 -2.28 -2.77 0.75
CA PHE A 253 -1.96 -3.39 -0.52
C PHE A 253 -0.86 -4.42 -0.29
N HIS A 254 -1.11 -5.65 -0.69
CA HIS A 254 -0.12 -6.70 -0.63
C HIS A 254 0.64 -6.76 -1.95
N ILE A 255 1.97 -6.79 -1.90
CA ILE A 255 2.76 -6.86 -3.14
C ILE A 255 2.61 -8.23 -3.80
N GLY A 256 2.80 -8.24 -5.13
CA GLY A 256 2.57 -9.40 -5.99
C GLY A 256 3.34 -10.65 -5.60
N ASN A 257 4.41 -10.58 -4.82
CA ASN A 257 5.21 -11.75 -4.46
C ASN A 257 4.41 -12.92 -3.87
N TRP A 258 3.37 -12.65 -3.09
CA TRP A 258 2.51 -13.69 -2.51
C TRP A 258 1.47 -14.27 -3.48
N TYR A 259 1.14 -13.54 -4.53
CA TYR A 259 0.11 -13.89 -5.52
C TYR A 259 0.69 -14.33 -6.86
N GLU A 260 1.95 -14.02 -7.13
CA GLU A 260 2.62 -14.20 -8.42
C GLU A 260 3.84 -15.12 -8.30
N PHE A 261 4.71 -14.95 -7.30
CA PHE A 261 5.98 -15.71 -7.20
C PHE A 261 5.94 -16.87 -6.20
N TRP A 262 5.39 -16.64 -5.00
CA TRP A 262 5.33 -17.62 -3.91
C TRP A 262 3.92 -18.15 -3.67
N LYS A 263 3.05 -18.04 -4.68
CA LYS A 263 1.64 -18.41 -4.59
C LYS A 263 1.48 -19.87 -4.18
N SER A 264 0.78 -20.10 -3.09
CA SER A 264 0.20 -21.40 -2.75
C SER A 264 -1.32 -21.33 -2.82
N ASP A 265 -1.98 -22.44 -3.16
CA ASP A 265 -3.46 -22.53 -3.14
C ASP A 265 -4.01 -22.17 -1.75
N SER A 266 -3.28 -22.52 -0.69
CA SER A 266 -3.65 -22.21 0.70
C SER A 266 -3.58 -20.70 1.00
N THR A 267 -2.52 -20.02 0.57
CA THR A 267 -2.35 -18.57 0.78
C THR A 267 -3.41 -17.79 -0.01
N GLN A 268 -3.70 -18.24 -1.24
CA GLN A 268 -4.78 -17.68 -2.04
C GLN A 268 -6.13 -17.81 -1.34
N ARG A 269 -6.47 -19.01 -0.83
CA ARG A 269 -7.69 -19.22 -0.04
C ARG A 269 -7.77 -18.32 1.19
N VAL A 270 -6.64 -18.09 1.87
CA VAL A 270 -6.60 -17.20 3.03
C VAL A 270 -6.91 -15.76 2.66
N TYR A 271 -6.33 -15.27 1.57
CA TYR A 271 -6.63 -13.93 1.07
C TYR A 271 -8.07 -13.79 0.61
N GLU A 272 -8.58 -14.74 -0.19
CA GLU A 272 -9.97 -14.75 -0.64
C GLU A 272 -10.95 -14.78 0.54
N THR A 273 -10.66 -15.59 1.55
CA THR A 273 -11.47 -15.62 2.78
C THR A 273 -11.44 -14.29 3.51
N LEU A 274 -10.26 -13.65 3.65
CA LEU A 274 -10.14 -12.33 4.26
C LEU A 274 -10.99 -11.28 3.53
N VAL A 275 -10.93 -11.26 2.20
CA VAL A 275 -11.71 -10.36 1.35
C VAL A 275 -13.20 -10.68 1.49
N ASP A 276 -13.62 -11.93 1.30
CA ASP A 276 -15.04 -12.33 1.40
C ASP A 276 -15.67 -11.99 2.75
N GLU A 277 -14.90 -12.12 3.83
CA GLU A 277 -15.37 -11.90 5.18
C GLU A 277 -15.40 -10.41 5.58
N LEU A 278 -14.49 -9.57 5.05
CA LEU A 278 -14.29 -8.21 5.54
C LEU A 278 -14.43 -7.10 4.49
N ASP A 279 -14.47 -7.40 3.20
CA ASP A 279 -14.54 -6.38 2.15
C ASP A 279 -15.81 -5.52 2.28
N TYR A 280 -15.71 -4.27 1.82
CA TYR A 280 -16.76 -3.25 1.91
C TYR A 280 -17.31 -3.00 3.33
N PHE A 281 -16.52 -3.25 4.37
CA PHE A 281 -16.92 -2.92 5.74
C PHE A 281 -17.17 -1.41 5.89
N ASN A 282 -18.20 -1.05 6.64
CA ASN A 282 -18.52 0.35 6.96
C ASN A 282 -17.75 0.85 8.18
N LYS A 283 -17.46 -0.05 9.12
CA LYS A 283 -16.81 0.28 10.39
C LYS A 283 -16.13 -0.94 10.98
N VAL A 284 -14.96 -0.71 11.59
CA VAL A 284 -14.29 -1.66 12.47
C VAL A 284 -14.21 -1.08 13.90
N GLU A 285 -14.51 -1.91 14.89
CA GLU A 285 -14.46 -1.58 16.32
C GLU A 285 -13.47 -2.50 17.03
N ILE A 286 -12.56 -1.93 17.82
CA ILE A 286 -11.69 -2.70 18.72
C ILE A 286 -12.48 -3.03 20.00
N ILE A 287 -12.86 -4.29 20.18
CA ILE A 287 -13.48 -4.78 21.43
C ILE A 287 -12.41 -4.98 22.50
N LYS A 288 -11.34 -5.68 22.11
CA LYS A 288 -10.22 -5.96 22.99
C LYS A 288 -8.97 -6.16 22.15
N GLN A 289 -7.93 -5.40 22.46
CA GLN A 289 -6.63 -5.56 21.86
C GLN A 289 -5.57 -5.55 22.95
N LYS A 290 -4.71 -6.55 22.95
CA LYS A 290 -3.52 -6.60 23.79
C LYS A 290 -2.35 -6.96 22.90
N TYR A 291 -1.32 -6.14 22.89
CA TYR A 291 -0.10 -6.37 22.13
C TYR A 291 1.12 -5.98 22.96
N LYS A 292 2.29 -6.47 22.54
CA LYS A 292 3.60 -6.05 23.05
C LYS A 292 4.34 -5.30 21.97
N ARG A 293 5.08 -4.26 22.35
CA ARG A 293 6.07 -3.65 21.45
C ARG A 293 7.28 -4.58 21.35
N THR A 294 7.73 -4.77 20.13
CA THR A 294 8.91 -5.56 19.78
C THR A 294 9.98 -4.59 19.24
N ARG A 295 11.14 -5.10 18.84
CA ARG A 295 12.12 -4.28 18.14
C ARG A 295 11.60 -3.84 16.75
N GLU A 296 10.88 -4.72 16.07
CA GLU A 296 10.40 -4.52 14.70
C GLU A 296 9.14 -3.63 14.67
N GLY A 297 8.17 -3.89 15.56
CA GLY A 297 6.89 -3.18 15.62
C GLY A 297 6.08 -3.61 16.84
N VAL A 298 4.92 -4.21 16.61
CA VAL A 298 4.14 -4.88 17.66
C VAL A 298 3.75 -6.31 17.31
N ARG A 299 3.58 -7.11 18.36
CA ARG A 299 3.03 -8.46 18.29
C ARG A 299 1.76 -8.55 19.14
N THR A 300 0.66 -8.96 18.53
CA THR A 300 -0.63 -9.09 19.22
C THR A 300 -0.65 -10.36 20.07
N GLU A 301 -1.16 -10.25 21.30
CA GLU A 301 -1.43 -11.39 22.19
C GLU A 301 -2.92 -11.74 22.21
N VAL A 302 -3.79 -10.73 22.05
CA VAL A 302 -5.25 -10.86 21.96
C VAL A 302 -5.76 -9.83 20.97
N GLY A 303 -6.52 -10.29 19.99
CA GLY A 303 -7.22 -9.45 19.02
C GLY A 303 -8.70 -9.80 19.02
N GLN A 304 -9.56 -8.83 19.26
CA GLN A 304 -11.02 -8.97 19.17
C GLN A 304 -11.57 -7.73 18.51
N PHE A 305 -12.00 -7.90 17.27
CA PHE A 305 -12.46 -6.83 16.40
C PHE A 305 -13.87 -7.15 15.91
N LYS A 306 -14.67 -6.11 15.71
CA LYS A 306 -16.02 -6.21 15.17
C LYS A 306 -16.14 -5.36 13.94
N PHE A 307 -16.36 -6.01 12.82
CA PHE A 307 -16.62 -5.39 11.53
C PHE A 307 -18.14 -5.30 11.32
N THR A 308 -18.59 -4.16 10.83
CA THR A 308 -19.98 -3.93 10.41
C THR A 308 -19.99 -3.77 8.90
N ILE A 309 -20.75 -4.62 8.21
CA ILE A 309 -20.78 -4.73 6.74
C ILE A 309 -22.25 -4.71 6.29
N GLY A 310 -22.76 -3.53 5.99
CA GLY A 310 -24.20 -3.29 5.89
C GLY A 310 -24.92 -3.71 7.17
N ASP A 311 -25.89 -4.62 7.05
CA ASP A 311 -26.64 -5.17 8.20
C ASP A 311 -25.97 -6.39 8.85
N ARG A 312 -24.82 -6.81 8.33
CA ARG A 312 -24.04 -7.97 8.81
C ARG A 312 -22.97 -7.52 9.79
N VAL A 313 -22.67 -8.41 10.74
CA VAL A 313 -21.61 -8.20 11.72
C VAL A 313 -20.71 -9.42 11.70
N VAL A 314 -19.40 -9.19 11.55
CA VAL A 314 -18.37 -10.21 11.56
C VAL A 314 -17.39 -9.89 12.70
N TYR A 315 -17.12 -10.87 13.55
CA TYR A 315 -16.10 -10.74 14.59
C TYR A 315 -14.83 -11.45 14.15
N VAL A 316 -13.68 -10.78 14.24
CA VAL A 316 -12.38 -11.41 14.01
C VAL A 316 -11.64 -11.54 15.33
N LEU A 317 -11.41 -12.77 15.77
CA LEU A 317 -10.95 -13.07 17.12
C LEU A 317 -9.73 -13.99 17.13
N TRP A 318 -8.76 -13.69 17.99
CA TRP A 318 -7.64 -14.57 18.33
C TRP A 318 -7.07 -14.25 19.71
N GLY A 319 -6.15 -15.10 20.15
CA GLY A 319 -5.43 -15.03 21.41
C GLY A 319 -6.13 -15.74 22.56
N LYS A 320 -5.40 -15.92 23.66
CA LYS A 320 -5.92 -16.54 24.89
C LYS A 320 -6.86 -15.58 25.63
N ALA A 321 -8.12 -15.51 25.19
CA ALA A 321 -9.15 -14.67 25.77
C ALA A 321 -10.54 -15.34 25.73
N LYS A 322 -11.45 -14.89 26.60
CA LYS A 322 -12.87 -15.24 26.50
C LYS A 322 -13.50 -14.52 25.30
N LEU A 323 -14.53 -15.12 24.70
CA LEU A 323 -15.32 -14.44 23.67
C LEU A 323 -15.94 -13.12 24.18
N PRO A 324 -16.12 -12.13 23.31
CA PRO A 324 -16.95 -10.96 23.60
C PRO A 324 -18.33 -11.37 24.14
N LYS A 325 -18.85 -10.61 25.12
CA LYS A 325 -20.08 -10.97 25.85
C LYS A 325 -21.32 -10.97 24.94
N GLU A 326 -21.25 -10.23 23.85
CA GLU A 326 -22.29 -10.11 22.84
C GLU A 326 -22.40 -11.33 21.91
N ILE A 327 -21.38 -12.21 21.86
CA ILE A 327 -21.43 -13.46 21.09
C ILE A 327 -22.07 -14.56 21.94
N LYS A 328 -23.34 -14.86 21.67
CA LYS A 328 -24.15 -15.83 22.42
C LYS A 328 -24.95 -16.74 21.49
N GLY A 329 -25.26 -17.94 21.98
CA GLY A 329 -26.12 -18.89 21.26
C GLY A 329 -25.36 -19.64 20.18
N LYS A 330 -26.06 -20.07 19.13
CA LYS A 330 -25.46 -20.68 17.96
C LYS A 330 -24.86 -19.61 17.06
N VAL A 331 -23.65 -19.87 16.58
CA VAL A 331 -22.92 -18.98 15.67
C VAL A 331 -22.27 -19.82 14.57
N GLU A 332 -22.00 -19.19 13.43
CA GLU A 332 -21.11 -19.76 12.43
C GLU A 332 -19.68 -19.27 12.68
N VAL A 333 -18.75 -20.21 12.69
CA VAL A 333 -17.31 -19.96 12.80
C VAL A 333 -16.68 -20.32 11.47
N VAL A 334 -15.85 -19.42 10.95
CA VAL A 334 -15.07 -19.62 9.73
C VAL A 334 -13.59 -19.51 10.12
N ASP A 335 -12.78 -20.49 9.74
CA ASP A 335 -11.33 -20.37 9.91
C ASP A 335 -10.70 -19.50 8.81
N ILE A 336 -9.38 -19.27 8.89
CA ILE A 336 -8.69 -18.42 7.89
C ILE A 336 -8.69 -19.02 6.48
N TYR A 337 -9.04 -20.30 6.29
CA TYR A 337 -9.08 -20.93 4.98
C TYR A 337 -10.50 -20.93 4.37
N GLY A 338 -11.50 -20.51 5.13
CA GLY A 338 -12.89 -20.46 4.69
C GLY A 338 -13.72 -21.68 5.10
N ASP A 339 -13.18 -22.59 5.92
CA ASP A 339 -13.91 -23.76 6.38
C ASP A 339 -14.93 -23.35 7.46
N ARG A 340 -16.22 -23.65 7.21
CA ARG A 340 -17.35 -23.16 8.03
C ARG A 340 -17.88 -24.24 8.98
N LYS A 341 -18.23 -23.84 10.21
CA LYS A 341 -18.90 -24.71 11.19
C LYS A 341 -19.90 -23.93 12.04
N VAL A 342 -21.10 -24.47 12.22
CA VAL A 342 -22.08 -23.96 13.19
C VAL A 342 -21.87 -24.66 14.54
N MET A 343 -21.74 -23.87 15.61
CA MET A 343 -21.58 -24.40 16.98
C MET A 343 -22.10 -23.41 18.03
N ASN A 344 -22.34 -23.87 19.26
CA ASN A 344 -22.67 -22.95 20.35
C ASN A 344 -21.44 -22.14 20.74
N SER A 345 -21.63 -20.85 21.06
CA SER A 345 -20.52 -19.98 21.46
C SER A 345 -19.79 -20.45 22.72
N THR A 346 -20.45 -21.24 23.58
CA THR A 346 -19.85 -21.88 24.75
C THR A 346 -18.84 -22.97 24.42
N GLU A 347 -18.87 -23.52 23.21
CA GLU A 347 -17.96 -24.57 22.74
C GLU A 347 -16.69 -23.99 22.06
N ILE A 348 -16.68 -22.68 21.79
CA ILE A 348 -15.58 -22.02 21.08
C ILE A 348 -14.43 -21.74 22.06
N SER A 349 -13.25 -22.20 21.70
CA SER A 349 -12.00 -21.88 22.39
C SER A 349 -11.07 -21.12 21.45
N LEU A 350 -10.74 -19.87 21.79
CA LEU A 350 -9.83 -19.06 20.99
C LEU A 350 -8.38 -19.56 21.14
N SER A 351 -7.66 -19.56 20.02
CA SER A 351 -6.24 -19.89 19.93
C SER A 351 -5.45 -18.72 19.33
N ASP A 352 -4.17 -18.91 19.00
CA ASP A 352 -3.38 -17.88 18.31
C ASP A 352 -3.80 -17.69 16.84
N GLU A 353 -4.52 -18.68 16.28
CA GLU A 353 -5.10 -18.61 14.94
C GLU A 353 -6.36 -17.73 14.92
N PRO A 354 -6.45 -16.77 13.98
CA PRO A 354 -7.67 -16.00 13.76
C PRO A 354 -8.85 -16.86 13.36
N VAL A 355 -10.03 -16.47 13.83
CA VAL A 355 -11.31 -17.00 13.35
C VAL A 355 -12.28 -15.85 13.11
N TYR A 356 -13.13 -16.01 12.10
CA TYR A 356 -14.28 -15.17 11.85
C TYR A 356 -15.51 -15.78 12.54
N ILE A 357 -16.32 -14.96 13.20
CA ILE A 357 -17.56 -15.40 13.85
C ILE A 357 -18.74 -14.54 13.38
N HIS A 358 -19.78 -15.22 12.91
CA HIS A 358 -21.06 -14.66 12.51
C HIS A 358 -22.13 -14.96 13.58
N PRO A 359 -22.67 -13.95 14.30
CA PRO A 359 -23.58 -14.18 15.42
C PRO A 359 -25.03 -14.51 15.03
N LYS A 360 -25.43 -14.18 13.80
CA LYS A 360 -26.79 -14.40 13.31
C LYS A 360 -26.84 -15.72 12.54
N TYR A 361 -27.09 -16.80 13.27
CA TYR A 361 -27.48 -18.09 12.71
C TYR A 361 -28.78 -18.59 13.32
#